data_AF-A0A2A5M3L4-F1
#
_entry.id   AF-A0A2A5M3L4-F1
#
_cell.length_a   1.000
_cell.length_b   1.000
_cell.length_c   1.000
_cell.angle_alpha   90.00
_cell.angle_beta   90.00
_cell.angle_gamma   90.00
#
_symmetry.space_group_name_H-M   'P 1'
#
loop_
_entity.id
_entity.type
_entity.pdbx_description
1 polymer ?
#
loop_
_entity_poly.entity_id
_entity_poly.type
_entity_poly.pdbx_seq_one_letter_code
_entity_poly.pdbx_strand_id
1 'polypeptide(L)'
;VKQAKSLHIFAPIPLLEKITLVDTPGLNANENDTLTTLDELKNIHGAIWLSLIDNAGKKSEEDAIKANLELLGENSICVLNQKDKLNTEELDNVLNYAKSVFLKYFNELIAISCKEAKDEQSYEKSNFQSLLDFLTQLDTTALKEKFVKRKILNLCEILEDENQLFVGIFDRLLNQFQSYEKHLLLAYENFLKEIEILNHQILEQLKSISERISSEIFASVKEKDAYFYKESKGFLKKDLYTRYDYKAPYISSDDAFLAMFYNSDVMSKEFKKIKNELYKSFEEIKMKLKDFINILEREILLFKAEFSNIQKDHIFQSDKNF
;
A
#
# COMPACT_ATOMS: atom_id res chain seq x y z
N VAL A 1 -27.59 19.00 -38.66
CA VAL A 1 -27.59 20.43 -38.25
C VAL A 1 -26.35 20.65 -37.39
N LYS A 2 -25.47 21.60 -37.72
CA LYS A 2 -24.32 21.94 -36.85
C LYS A 2 -24.84 22.80 -35.69
N GLN A 3 -24.63 22.34 -34.45
CA GLN A 3 -24.94 23.15 -33.27
C GLN A 3 -23.79 24.11 -32.97
N ALA A 4 -24.13 25.31 -32.48
CA ALA A 4 -23.14 26.27 -32.04
C ALA A 4 -22.52 25.79 -30.73
N LYS A 5 -21.18 25.78 -30.66
CA LYS A 5 -20.44 25.41 -29.45
C LYS A 5 -20.32 26.60 -28.48
N SER A 6 -20.15 27.81 -28.99
CA SER A 6 -20.01 29.05 -28.22
C SER A 6 -20.51 30.26 -29.01
N LEU A 7 -20.82 31.34 -28.29
CA LEU A 7 -21.15 32.65 -28.86
C LEU A 7 -20.10 33.68 -28.41
N HIS A 8 -19.56 34.45 -29.34
CA HIS A 8 -18.57 35.48 -29.07
C HIS A 8 -19.11 36.84 -29.53
N ILE A 9 -19.39 37.72 -28.56
CA ILE A 9 -19.88 39.08 -28.84
C ILE A 9 -18.67 40.02 -28.79
N PHE A 10 -18.45 40.75 -29.89
CA PHE A 10 -17.42 41.79 -29.97
C PHE A 10 -18.09 43.16 -29.98
N ALA A 11 -17.72 44.01 -29.04
CA ALA A 11 -18.29 45.34 -28.90
C ALA A 11 -17.19 46.38 -28.60
N PRO A 12 -17.31 47.62 -29.11
CA PRO A 12 -16.34 48.69 -28.89
C PRO A 12 -16.53 49.33 -27.50
N ILE A 13 -16.38 48.55 -26.44
CA ILE A 13 -16.54 48.99 -25.04
C ILE A 13 -15.15 49.00 -24.36
N PRO A 14 -14.69 50.13 -23.79
CA PRO A 14 -13.32 50.26 -23.26
C PRO A 14 -12.92 49.18 -22.23
N LEU A 15 -13.86 48.77 -21.37
CA LEU A 15 -13.61 47.71 -20.38
C LEU A 15 -13.18 46.39 -21.02
N LEU A 16 -13.71 46.08 -22.21
CA LEU A 16 -13.45 44.84 -22.93
C LEU A 16 -12.06 44.76 -23.54
N GLU A 17 -11.28 45.86 -23.57
CA GLU A 17 -9.90 45.85 -24.05
C GLU A 17 -8.98 45.02 -23.15
N LYS A 18 -9.26 44.96 -21.85
CA LYS A 18 -8.42 44.27 -20.85
C LYS A 18 -9.13 43.13 -20.14
N ILE A 19 -10.47 43.17 -20.06
CA ILE A 19 -11.27 42.22 -19.31
C ILE A 19 -12.34 41.64 -20.24
N THR A 20 -12.25 40.34 -20.52
CA THR A 20 -13.29 39.61 -21.24
C THR A 20 -14.29 39.06 -20.24
N LEU A 21 -15.58 39.22 -20.52
CA LEU A 21 -16.67 38.66 -19.73
C LEU A 21 -17.10 37.32 -20.31
N VAL A 22 -17.38 36.36 -19.41
CA VAL A 22 -17.90 35.04 -19.74
C VAL A 22 -19.23 34.91 -19.01
N ASP A 23 -20.31 34.70 -19.77
CA ASP A 23 -21.62 34.40 -19.21
C ASP A 23 -21.67 32.92 -18.83
N THR A 24 -22.21 32.61 -17.65
CA THR A 24 -22.23 31.24 -17.11
C THR A 24 -23.66 30.83 -16.76
N PRO A 25 -24.02 29.54 -16.94
CA PRO A 25 -25.30 29.03 -16.46
C PRO A 25 -25.49 29.26 -14.96
N GLY A 26 -26.73 29.51 -14.53
CA GLY A 26 -27.05 29.69 -13.12
C GLY A 26 -26.71 28.44 -12.30
N LEU A 27 -26.02 28.62 -11.18
CA LEU A 27 -25.51 27.53 -10.32
C LEU A 27 -26.60 26.67 -9.65
N ASN A 28 -27.88 27.04 -9.80
CA ASN A 28 -29.05 26.35 -9.22
C ASN A 28 -29.97 25.69 -10.28
N ALA A 29 -29.53 25.56 -11.54
CA ALA A 29 -30.41 25.09 -12.62
C ALA A 29 -30.48 23.55 -12.75
N ASN A 30 -29.35 22.83 -12.68
CA ASN A 30 -29.26 21.36 -12.77
C ASN A 30 -27.84 20.84 -12.46
N GLU A 31 -27.66 19.57 -12.05
CA GLU A 31 -26.36 18.94 -11.74
C GLU A 31 -25.38 18.95 -12.93
N ASN A 32 -25.88 18.77 -14.15
CA ASN A 32 -25.04 18.83 -15.37
C ASN A 32 -24.57 20.24 -15.71
N ASP A 33 -25.38 21.26 -15.40
CA ASP A 33 -25.02 22.67 -15.61
C ASP A 33 -23.92 23.07 -14.61
N THR A 34 -24.01 22.58 -13.37
CA THR A 34 -22.99 22.78 -12.34
C THR A 34 -21.63 22.22 -12.78
N LEU A 35 -21.58 21.03 -13.39
CA LEU A 35 -20.32 20.42 -13.88
C LEU A 35 -19.69 21.20 -15.04
N THR A 36 -20.51 21.69 -15.97
CA THR A 36 -20.05 22.49 -17.11
C THR A 36 -19.53 23.86 -16.64
N THR A 37 -20.29 24.52 -15.77
CA THR A 37 -19.88 25.76 -15.11
C THR A 37 -18.60 25.56 -14.31
N LEU A 38 -18.47 24.45 -13.56
CA LEU A 38 -17.26 24.09 -12.83
C LEU A 38 -16.02 24.00 -13.74
N ASP A 39 -16.14 23.39 -14.92
CA ASP A 39 -15.02 23.25 -15.84
C ASP A 39 -14.60 24.58 -16.48
N GLU A 40 -15.57 25.43 -16.82
CA GLU A 40 -15.32 26.78 -17.33
C GLU A 40 -14.70 27.68 -16.25
N LEU A 41 -15.22 27.62 -15.02
CA LEU A 41 -14.74 28.40 -13.88
C LEU A 41 -13.28 28.06 -13.48
N LYS A 42 -12.76 26.85 -13.80
CA LYS A 42 -11.37 26.45 -13.49
C LYS A 42 -10.29 27.34 -14.11
N ASN A 43 -10.65 28.14 -15.12
CA ASN A 43 -9.76 29.02 -15.86
C ASN A 43 -10.12 30.51 -15.73
N ILE A 44 -10.93 30.87 -14.73
CA ILE A 44 -11.36 32.24 -14.49
C ILE A 44 -10.51 32.91 -13.39
N HIS A 45 -10.22 34.19 -13.59
CA HIS A 45 -9.39 35.00 -12.68
C HIS A 45 -10.20 35.62 -11.53
N GLY A 46 -11.51 35.83 -11.74
CA GLY A 46 -12.47 36.35 -10.76
C GLY A 46 -13.88 36.35 -11.34
N ALA A 47 -14.90 36.42 -10.49
CA ALA A 47 -16.30 36.32 -10.86
C ALA A 47 -17.11 37.51 -10.35
N ILE A 48 -18.20 37.80 -11.06
CA ILE A 48 -19.26 38.70 -10.61
C ILE A 48 -20.41 37.81 -10.15
N TRP A 49 -20.57 37.67 -8.84
CA TRP A 49 -21.69 36.94 -8.28
C TRP A 49 -22.95 37.81 -8.29
N LEU A 50 -23.85 37.56 -9.24
CA LEU A 50 -25.08 38.32 -9.36
C LEU A 50 -26.21 37.67 -8.55
N SER A 51 -26.76 38.42 -7.59
CA SER A 51 -27.92 38.02 -6.80
C SER A 51 -29.03 39.04 -6.86
N LEU A 52 -30.24 38.62 -6.46
CA LEU A 52 -31.37 39.52 -6.28
C LEU A 52 -31.38 40.03 -4.85
N ILE A 53 -31.82 41.27 -4.65
CA ILE A 53 -31.90 41.84 -3.30
C ILE A 53 -32.82 41.04 -2.36
N ASP A 54 -33.85 40.38 -2.91
CA ASP A 54 -34.76 39.48 -2.20
C ASP A 54 -34.08 38.18 -1.70
N ASN A 55 -32.89 37.87 -2.19
CA ASN A 55 -32.09 36.70 -1.82
C ASN A 55 -30.89 37.03 -0.93
N ALA A 56 -30.63 38.32 -0.70
CA ALA A 56 -29.49 38.80 0.04
C ALA A 56 -29.35 38.12 1.41
N GLY A 57 -28.27 37.33 1.57
CA GLY A 57 -27.94 36.61 2.79
C GLY A 57 -28.78 35.35 3.08
N LYS A 58 -29.52 34.82 2.10
CA LYS A 58 -30.17 33.51 2.25
C LYS A 58 -29.13 32.40 2.38
N LYS A 59 -29.39 31.46 3.27
CA LYS A 59 -28.48 30.32 3.53
C LYS A 59 -28.20 29.48 2.27
N SER A 60 -29.20 29.26 1.43
CA SER A 60 -29.04 28.52 0.17
C SER A 60 -28.04 29.17 -0.79
N GLU A 61 -27.94 30.50 -0.77
CA GLU A 61 -26.97 31.23 -1.58
C GLU A 61 -25.58 31.20 -0.96
N GLU A 62 -25.49 31.35 0.36
CA GLU A 62 -24.22 31.19 1.08
C GLU A 62 -23.61 29.79 0.87
N ASP A 63 -24.43 28.75 0.88
CA ASP A 63 -24.00 27.38 0.64
C ASP A 63 -23.48 27.21 -0.80
N ALA A 64 -24.12 27.85 -1.79
CA ALA A 64 -23.65 27.85 -3.18
C ALA A 64 -22.31 28.61 -3.36
N ILE A 65 -22.12 29.73 -2.65
CA ILE A 65 -20.86 30.48 -2.64
C ILE A 65 -19.75 29.63 -2.03
N LYS A 66 -20.01 28.98 -0.88
CA LYS A 66 -19.04 28.10 -0.20
C LYS A 66 -18.62 26.92 -1.06
N ALA A 67 -19.57 26.27 -1.71
CA ALA A 67 -19.30 25.13 -2.59
C ALA A 67 -18.38 25.49 -3.77
N ASN A 68 -18.31 26.77 -4.14
CA ASN A 68 -17.54 27.26 -5.29
C ASN A 68 -16.44 28.26 -4.90
N LEU A 69 -16.07 28.35 -3.62
CA LEU A 69 -15.17 29.39 -3.12
C LEU A 69 -13.79 29.34 -3.80
N GLU A 70 -13.28 28.15 -4.06
CA GLU A 70 -12.02 27.94 -4.78
C GLU A 70 -12.04 28.57 -6.19
N LEU A 71 -13.21 28.62 -6.82
CA LEU A 71 -13.40 29.11 -8.18
C LEU A 71 -13.67 30.61 -8.23
N LEU A 72 -14.43 31.12 -7.26
CA LEU A 72 -14.71 32.55 -7.14
C LEU A 72 -13.41 33.33 -6.90
N GLY A 73 -12.47 32.78 -6.13
CA GLY A 73 -11.16 33.40 -5.92
C GLY A 73 -11.21 34.72 -5.16
N GLU A 74 -10.06 35.18 -4.69
CA GLU A 74 -9.89 36.31 -3.75
C GLU A 74 -10.20 37.70 -4.33
N ASN A 75 -10.76 37.82 -5.53
CA ASN A 75 -11.04 39.12 -6.15
C ASN A 75 -12.43 39.16 -6.79
N SER A 76 -13.30 38.22 -6.41
CA SER A 76 -14.69 38.25 -6.82
C SER A 76 -15.47 39.35 -6.11
N ILE A 77 -16.54 39.78 -6.77
CA ILE A 77 -17.46 40.79 -6.27
C ILE A 77 -18.88 40.22 -6.20
N CYS A 78 -19.61 40.58 -5.15
CA CYS A 78 -21.04 40.29 -5.07
C CYS A 78 -21.85 41.51 -5.52
N VAL A 79 -22.80 41.29 -6.43
CA VAL A 79 -23.66 42.33 -6.99
C VAL A 79 -25.11 42.00 -6.66
N LEU A 80 -25.75 42.85 -5.85
CA LEU A 80 -27.17 42.74 -5.52
C LEU A 80 -28.00 43.60 -6.49
N ASN A 81 -28.76 42.97 -7.37
CA ASN A 81 -29.61 43.66 -8.33
C ASN A 81 -31.00 43.95 -7.74
N GLN A 82 -31.73 44.88 -8.38
CA GLN A 82 -33.10 45.31 -8.05
C GLN A 82 -33.20 46.16 -6.78
N LYS A 83 -32.19 46.99 -6.50
CA LYS A 83 -32.24 47.92 -5.35
C LYS A 83 -33.41 48.91 -5.41
N ASP A 84 -33.96 49.16 -6.60
CA ASP A 84 -35.12 50.04 -6.83
C ASP A 84 -36.44 49.53 -6.22
N LYS A 85 -36.47 48.26 -5.76
CA LYS A 85 -37.61 47.70 -5.03
C LYS A 85 -37.71 48.15 -3.57
N LEU A 86 -36.61 48.64 -3.01
CA LEU A 86 -36.51 48.99 -1.59
C LEU A 86 -36.38 50.50 -1.43
N ASN A 87 -36.92 51.01 -0.32
CA ASN A 87 -36.60 52.37 0.10
C ASN A 87 -35.19 52.44 0.72
N THR A 88 -34.68 53.64 0.99
CA THR A 88 -33.30 53.83 1.49
C THR A 88 -33.03 53.09 2.79
N GLU A 89 -33.98 53.10 3.74
CA GLU A 89 -33.83 52.46 5.05
C GLU A 89 -33.84 50.92 4.95
N GLU A 90 -34.74 50.39 4.11
CA GLU A 90 -34.78 48.95 3.80
C GLU A 90 -33.52 48.48 3.08
N LEU A 91 -33.03 49.27 2.12
CA LEU A 91 -31.81 48.98 1.39
C LEU A 91 -30.60 48.93 2.33
N ASP A 92 -30.46 49.90 3.23
CA ASP A 92 -29.36 49.92 4.21
C ASP A 92 -29.38 48.69 5.13
N ASN A 93 -30.56 48.29 5.60
CA ASN A 93 -30.73 47.10 6.43
C ASN A 93 -30.33 45.82 5.68
N VAL A 94 -30.77 45.66 4.43
CA VAL A 94 -30.41 44.50 3.60
C VAL A 94 -28.92 44.49 3.29
N LEU A 95 -28.33 45.64 2.95
CA LEU A 95 -26.90 45.75 2.68
C LEU A 95 -26.06 45.42 3.91
N ASN A 96 -26.42 45.92 5.09
CA ASN A 96 -25.70 45.61 6.32
C ASN A 96 -25.73 44.11 6.63
N TYR A 97 -26.89 43.48 6.46
CA TYR A 97 -27.02 42.03 6.62
C TYR A 97 -26.18 41.27 5.59
N ALA A 98 -26.35 41.58 4.30
CA ALA A 98 -25.64 40.91 3.21
C ALA A 98 -24.12 41.07 3.36
N LYS A 99 -23.64 42.26 3.75
CA LYS A 99 -22.23 42.52 4.04
C LYS A 99 -21.71 41.63 5.17
N SER A 100 -22.48 41.45 6.25
CA SER A 100 -22.10 40.59 7.37
C SER A 100 -21.96 39.10 6.99
N VAL A 101 -22.68 38.65 5.96
CA VAL A 101 -22.68 37.27 5.49
C VAL A 101 -21.66 37.07 4.36
N PHE A 102 -21.69 37.91 3.32
CA PHE A 102 -21.00 37.69 2.05
C PHE A 102 -19.62 38.35 1.92
N LEU A 103 -19.31 39.45 2.64
CA LEU A 103 -17.95 40.05 2.59
C LEU A 103 -16.86 39.14 3.19
N LYS A 104 -17.23 38.01 3.79
CA LYS A 104 -16.29 36.96 4.18
C LYS A 104 -15.71 36.20 2.98
N TYR A 105 -16.39 36.27 1.83
CA TYR A 105 -16.08 35.49 0.62
C TYR A 105 -15.75 36.38 -0.58
N PHE A 106 -16.15 37.65 -0.56
CA PHE A 106 -15.97 38.61 -1.65
C PHE A 106 -15.26 39.87 -1.16
N ASN A 107 -14.54 40.53 -2.07
CA ASN A 107 -13.80 41.76 -1.72
C ASN A 107 -14.71 42.95 -1.55
N GLU A 108 -15.83 42.95 -2.27
CA GLU A 108 -16.75 44.07 -2.31
C GLU A 108 -18.18 43.56 -2.51
N LEU A 109 -19.15 44.35 -2.05
CA LEU A 109 -20.57 44.12 -2.28
C LEU A 109 -21.24 45.41 -2.77
N ILE A 110 -21.75 45.38 -4.00
CA ILE A 110 -22.39 46.53 -4.64
C ILE A 110 -23.86 46.23 -4.94
N ALA A 111 -24.76 47.07 -4.44
CA ALA A 111 -26.16 47.05 -4.88
C ALA A 111 -26.36 47.93 -6.12
N ILE A 112 -27.03 47.40 -7.13
CA ILE A 112 -27.34 48.10 -8.39
C ILE A 112 -28.83 48.01 -8.75
N SER A 113 -29.26 48.85 -9.68
CA SER A 113 -30.52 48.66 -10.42
C SER A 113 -30.29 48.67 -11.92
N CYS A 114 -30.36 47.49 -12.55
CA CYS A 114 -30.33 47.41 -14.01
C CYS A 114 -31.54 48.09 -14.69
N LYS A 115 -32.63 48.33 -13.95
CA LYS A 115 -33.81 49.04 -14.48
C LYS A 115 -33.54 50.54 -14.59
N GLU A 116 -32.97 51.13 -13.54
CA GLU A 116 -32.61 52.55 -13.51
C GLU A 116 -31.43 52.88 -14.43
N ALA A 117 -30.56 51.90 -14.72
CA ALA A 117 -29.41 52.06 -15.61
C ALA A 117 -29.78 52.23 -17.11
N LYS A 118 -31.05 52.03 -17.49
CA LYS A 118 -31.49 52.14 -18.91
C LYS A 118 -31.78 53.57 -19.34
N ASP A 119 -32.03 54.47 -18.41
CA ASP A 119 -32.39 55.86 -18.68
C ASP A 119 -31.25 56.79 -18.25
N GLU A 120 -30.80 57.68 -19.14
CA GLU A 120 -29.69 58.62 -18.84
C GLU A 120 -29.98 59.48 -17.61
N GLN A 121 -31.25 59.82 -17.37
CA GLN A 121 -31.68 60.65 -16.23
C GLN A 121 -31.60 59.92 -14.88
N SER A 122 -31.60 58.59 -14.87
CA SER A 122 -31.54 57.75 -13.66
C SER A 122 -30.26 56.93 -13.56
N TYR A 123 -29.33 57.08 -14.50
CA TYR A 123 -28.11 56.29 -14.57
C TYR A 123 -27.27 56.41 -13.29
N GLU A 124 -27.09 57.61 -12.75
CA GLU A 124 -26.37 57.79 -11.47
C GLU A 124 -27.07 57.07 -10.31
N LYS A 125 -28.41 57.09 -10.27
CA LYS A 125 -29.19 56.44 -9.22
C LYS A 125 -29.04 54.92 -9.26
N SER A 126 -28.74 54.33 -10.41
CA SER A 126 -28.58 52.89 -10.57
C SER A 126 -27.38 52.29 -9.84
N ASN A 127 -26.39 53.12 -9.47
CA ASN A 127 -25.11 52.71 -8.91
C ASN A 127 -24.25 51.80 -9.83
N PHE A 128 -24.58 51.73 -11.12
CA PHE A 128 -23.84 50.90 -12.09
C PHE A 128 -22.40 51.39 -12.30
N GLN A 129 -22.15 52.70 -12.13
CA GLN A 129 -20.82 53.28 -12.22
C GLN A 129 -19.86 52.68 -11.18
N SER A 130 -20.30 52.41 -9.96
CA SER A 130 -19.45 51.78 -8.94
C SER A 130 -19.00 50.37 -9.33
N LEU A 131 -19.86 49.61 -10.01
CA LEU A 131 -19.47 48.30 -10.56
C LEU A 131 -18.43 48.47 -11.68
N LEU A 132 -18.63 49.43 -12.59
CA LEU A 132 -17.67 49.72 -13.65
C LEU A 132 -16.32 50.20 -13.10
N ASP A 133 -16.33 51.06 -12.09
CA ASP A 133 -15.12 51.57 -11.45
C ASP A 133 -14.35 50.44 -10.77
N PHE A 134 -15.04 49.56 -10.03
CA PHE A 134 -14.42 48.36 -9.45
C PHE A 134 -13.73 47.52 -10.52
N LEU A 135 -14.44 47.19 -11.61
CA LEU A 135 -13.88 46.37 -12.70
C LEU A 135 -12.70 47.06 -13.40
N THR A 136 -12.75 48.37 -13.55
CA THR A 136 -11.67 49.17 -14.18
C THR A 136 -10.43 49.26 -13.30
N GLN A 137 -10.60 49.25 -11.97
CA GLN A 137 -9.52 49.33 -10.99
C GLN A 137 -8.87 47.98 -10.67
N LEU A 138 -9.38 46.87 -11.19
CA LEU A 138 -8.78 45.55 -10.98
C LEU A 138 -7.32 45.51 -11.47
N ASP A 139 -6.41 45.11 -10.59
CA ASP A 139 -5.04 44.79 -10.95
C ASP A 139 -4.99 43.45 -11.69
N THR A 140 -5.20 43.51 -13.01
CA THR A 140 -5.19 42.34 -13.89
C THR A 140 -3.84 41.60 -13.90
N THR A 141 -2.73 42.24 -13.55
CA THR A 141 -1.42 41.58 -13.49
C THR A 141 -1.34 40.74 -12.23
N ALA A 142 -1.65 41.32 -11.06
CA ALA A 142 -1.68 40.59 -9.80
C ALA A 142 -2.67 39.42 -9.82
N LEU A 143 -3.83 39.60 -10.46
CA LEU A 143 -4.83 38.55 -10.69
C LEU A 143 -4.25 37.36 -11.45
N LYS A 144 -3.57 37.60 -12.58
CA LYS A 144 -2.95 36.55 -13.39
C LYS A 144 -1.83 35.85 -12.64
N GLU A 145 -0.98 36.61 -11.93
CA GLU A 145 0.11 36.03 -11.14
C GLU A 145 -0.42 35.10 -10.04
N LYS A 146 -1.42 35.52 -9.27
CA LYS A 146 -2.05 34.70 -8.23
C LYS A 146 -2.70 33.45 -8.83
N PHE A 147 -3.44 33.61 -9.93
CA PHE A 147 -4.07 32.49 -10.62
C PHE A 147 -3.04 31.45 -11.07
N VAL A 148 -1.98 31.88 -11.76
CA VAL A 148 -0.91 30.98 -12.24
C VAL A 148 -0.22 30.31 -11.06
N LYS A 149 0.15 31.05 -10.01
CA LYS A 149 0.76 30.47 -8.79
C LYS A 149 -0.11 29.38 -8.20
N ARG A 150 -1.41 29.63 -8.00
CA ARG A 150 -2.36 28.64 -7.49
C ARG A 150 -2.40 27.39 -8.37
N LYS A 151 -2.54 27.56 -9.70
CA LYS A 151 -2.60 26.40 -10.62
C LYS A 151 -1.31 25.59 -10.61
N ILE A 152 -0.15 26.23 -10.57
CA ILE A 152 1.14 25.54 -10.49
C ILE A 152 1.28 24.80 -9.16
N LEU A 153 0.89 25.40 -8.04
CA LEU A 153 0.90 24.74 -6.73
C LEU A 153 -0.01 23.50 -6.71
N ASN A 154 -1.22 23.60 -7.25
CA ASN A 154 -2.13 22.45 -7.36
C ASN A 154 -1.53 21.33 -8.24
N LEU A 155 -0.81 21.68 -9.31
CA LEU A 155 -0.11 20.68 -10.13
C LEU A 155 1.05 20.03 -9.37
N CYS A 156 1.82 20.82 -8.60
CA CYS A 156 2.87 20.29 -7.74
C CYS A 156 2.32 19.32 -6.69
N GLU A 157 1.18 19.64 -6.07
CA GLU A 157 0.50 18.77 -5.10
C GLU A 157 0.10 17.43 -5.75
N ILE A 158 -0.55 17.45 -6.92
CA ILE A 158 -0.92 16.22 -7.65
C ILE A 158 0.31 15.35 -7.96
N LEU A 159 1.43 15.96 -8.34
CA LEU A 159 2.67 15.25 -8.66
C LEU A 159 3.38 14.73 -7.39
N GLU A 160 3.28 15.45 -6.29
CA GLU A 160 3.81 15.02 -4.99
C GLU A 160 2.99 13.84 -4.45
N ASP A 161 1.66 13.88 -4.55
CA ASP A 161 0.77 12.79 -4.20
C ASP A 161 1.07 11.51 -5.00
N GLU A 162 1.30 11.63 -6.31
CA GLU A 162 1.78 10.53 -7.14
C GLU A 162 3.10 9.97 -6.59
N ASN A 163 4.07 10.83 -6.31
CA ASN A 163 5.37 10.38 -5.82
C ASN A 163 5.25 9.65 -4.49
N GLN A 164 4.48 10.19 -3.55
CA GLN A 164 4.25 9.58 -2.23
C GLN A 164 3.53 8.24 -2.34
N LEU A 165 2.61 8.07 -3.29
CA LEU A 165 1.99 6.78 -3.58
C LEU A 165 3.06 5.73 -3.93
N PHE A 166 3.95 6.02 -4.90
CA PHE A 166 5.02 5.09 -5.28
C PHE A 166 5.99 4.80 -4.13
N VAL A 167 6.38 5.82 -3.36
CA VAL A 167 7.21 5.64 -2.16
C VAL A 167 6.54 4.68 -1.18
N GLY A 168 5.26 4.89 -0.87
CA GLY A 168 4.49 4.03 0.02
C GLY A 168 4.37 2.58 -0.48
N ILE A 169 4.27 2.37 -1.79
CA ILE A 169 4.28 1.03 -2.41
C ILE A 169 5.61 0.33 -2.15
N PHE A 170 6.74 1.01 -2.38
CA PHE A 170 8.06 0.42 -2.12
C PHE A 170 8.32 0.19 -0.63
N ASP A 171 7.91 1.13 0.23
CA ASP A 171 8.03 0.99 1.69
C ASP A 171 7.22 -0.20 2.21
N ARG A 172 6.01 -0.43 1.66
CA ARG A 172 5.23 -1.62 1.98
C ARG A 172 5.99 -2.91 1.66
N LEU A 173 6.63 -2.99 0.50
CA LEU A 173 7.42 -4.17 0.12
C LEU A 173 8.64 -4.36 1.05
N LEU A 174 9.35 -3.28 1.36
CA LEU A 174 10.47 -3.30 2.31
C LEU A 174 10.03 -3.81 3.69
N ASN A 175 8.88 -3.34 4.17
CA ASN A 175 8.30 -3.76 5.44
C ASN A 175 7.88 -5.24 5.42
N GLN A 176 7.36 -5.75 4.30
CA GLN A 176 7.07 -7.18 4.15
C GLN A 176 8.35 -8.03 4.25
N PHE A 177 9.44 -7.61 3.60
CA PHE A 177 10.73 -8.30 3.73
C PHE A 177 11.28 -8.28 5.16
N GLN A 178 11.22 -7.13 5.84
CA GLN A 178 11.65 -7.03 7.24
C GLN A 178 10.78 -7.87 8.19
N SER A 179 9.48 -7.96 7.92
CA SER A 179 8.55 -8.78 8.70
C SER A 179 8.87 -10.27 8.52
N TYR A 180 9.15 -10.70 7.29
CA TYR A 180 9.58 -12.06 7.00
C TYR A 180 10.93 -12.40 7.64
N GLU A 181 11.91 -11.49 7.61
CA GLU A 181 13.19 -11.65 8.30
C GLU A 181 12.99 -11.85 9.82
N LYS A 182 12.18 -11.00 10.46
CA LYS A 182 11.86 -11.14 11.89
C LYS A 182 11.16 -12.46 12.19
N HIS A 183 10.24 -12.89 11.33
CA HIS A 183 9.57 -14.17 11.45
C HIS A 183 10.56 -15.35 11.38
N LEU A 184 11.50 -15.30 10.41
CA LEU A 184 12.55 -16.31 10.29
C LEU A 184 13.43 -16.35 11.53
N LEU A 185 13.90 -15.21 12.02
CA LEU A 185 14.75 -15.15 13.23
C LEU A 185 14.06 -15.78 14.43
N LEU A 186 12.75 -15.53 14.61
CA LEU A 186 11.95 -16.15 15.68
C LEU A 186 11.78 -17.66 15.50
N ALA A 187 11.47 -18.10 14.27
CA ALA A 187 11.26 -19.52 13.99
C ALA A 187 12.56 -20.34 14.05
N TYR A 188 13.69 -19.72 13.68
CA TYR A 188 15.00 -20.37 13.66
C TYR A 188 15.46 -20.82 15.05
N GLU A 189 15.11 -20.11 16.11
CA GLU A 189 15.52 -20.50 17.47
C GLU A 189 14.96 -21.88 17.84
N ASN A 190 13.68 -22.13 17.56
CA ASN A 190 13.06 -23.43 17.81
C ASN A 190 13.55 -24.48 16.80
N PHE A 191 13.68 -24.10 15.54
CA PHE A 191 14.13 -24.99 14.47
C PHE A 191 15.54 -25.53 14.71
N LEU A 192 16.48 -24.71 15.18
CA LEU A 192 17.84 -25.14 15.52
C LEU A 192 17.85 -26.12 16.69
N LYS A 193 17.04 -25.87 17.74
CA LYS A 193 16.90 -26.79 18.88
C LYS A 193 16.34 -28.14 18.45
N GLU A 194 15.36 -28.16 17.55
CA GLU A 194 14.82 -29.41 16.99
C GLU A 194 15.87 -30.18 16.17
N ILE A 195 16.68 -29.49 15.36
CA ILE A 195 17.78 -30.11 14.62
C ILE A 195 18.83 -30.68 15.58
N GLU A 196 19.16 -29.95 16.65
CA GLU A 196 20.09 -30.43 17.68
C GLU A 196 19.57 -31.70 18.38
N ILE A 197 18.28 -31.72 18.73
CA ILE A 197 17.61 -32.91 19.26
C ILE A 197 17.70 -34.08 18.27
N LEU A 198 17.43 -33.84 16.98
CA LEU A 198 17.52 -34.88 15.95
C LEU A 198 18.96 -35.42 15.81
N ASN A 199 19.97 -34.56 15.86
CA ASN A 199 21.38 -34.97 15.83
C ASN A 199 21.71 -35.92 16.99
N HIS A 200 21.27 -35.58 18.20
CA HIS A 200 21.44 -36.44 19.37
C HIS A 200 20.67 -37.75 19.24
N GLN A 201 19.43 -37.70 18.75
CA GLN A 201 18.63 -38.90 18.50
C GLN A 201 19.31 -39.84 17.50
N ILE A 202 19.83 -39.33 16.38
CA ILE A 202 20.59 -40.13 15.41
C ILE A 202 21.77 -40.82 16.08
N LEU A 203 22.56 -40.08 16.88
CA LEU A 203 23.72 -40.64 17.57
C LEU A 203 23.34 -41.76 18.55
N GLU A 204 22.30 -41.55 19.35
CA GLU A 204 21.83 -42.56 20.31
C GLU A 204 21.24 -43.80 19.60
N GLN A 205 20.55 -43.62 18.46
CA GLN A 205 20.10 -44.74 17.64
C GLN A 205 21.30 -45.54 17.09
N LEU A 206 22.37 -44.88 16.63
CA LEU A 206 23.59 -45.56 16.17
C LEU A 206 24.28 -46.33 17.31
N LYS A 207 24.35 -45.75 18.52
CA LYS A 207 24.89 -46.43 19.70
C LYS A 207 24.05 -47.65 20.07
N SER A 208 22.72 -47.54 20.06
CA SER A 208 21.82 -48.65 20.35
C SER A 208 21.97 -49.80 19.35
N ILE A 209 22.09 -49.49 18.06
CA ILE A 209 22.43 -50.48 17.01
C ILE A 209 23.76 -51.16 17.34
N SER A 210 24.79 -50.39 17.69
CA SER A 210 26.12 -50.91 18.04
C SER A 210 26.08 -51.82 19.28
N GLU A 211 25.32 -51.44 20.31
CA GLU A 211 25.14 -52.22 21.55
C GLU A 211 24.38 -53.52 21.29
N ARG A 212 23.35 -53.49 20.44
CA ARG A 212 22.64 -54.71 20.04
C ARG A 212 23.55 -55.67 19.30
N ILE A 213 24.36 -55.16 18.36
CA ILE A 213 25.33 -55.97 17.61
C ILE A 213 26.38 -56.55 18.54
N SER A 214 26.95 -55.76 19.46
CA SER A 214 27.98 -56.25 20.38
C SER A 214 27.45 -57.33 21.33
N SER A 215 26.22 -57.19 21.82
CA SER A 215 25.54 -58.17 22.67
C SER A 215 25.37 -59.52 21.96
N GLU A 216 24.95 -59.53 20.70
CA GLU A 216 24.78 -60.76 19.90
C GLU A 216 26.13 -61.41 19.51
N ILE A 217 27.15 -60.60 19.21
CA ILE A 217 28.51 -61.11 19.03
C ILE A 217 29.00 -61.80 20.30
N PHE A 218 28.79 -61.19 21.46
CA PHE A 218 29.19 -61.76 22.75
C PHE A 218 28.44 -63.06 23.07
N ALA A 219 27.13 -63.11 22.78
CA ALA A 219 26.31 -64.32 22.93
C ALA A 219 26.78 -65.48 22.03
N SER A 220 27.49 -65.17 20.93
CA SER A 220 28.04 -66.15 20.01
C SER A 220 29.43 -66.67 20.40
N VAL A 221 30.04 -66.12 21.46
CA VAL A 221 31.28 -66.64 22.05
C VAL A 221 30.95 -67.87 22.90
N LYS A 222 31.40 -69.04 22.46
CA LYS A 222 31.17 -70.33 23.11
C LYS A 222 32.49 -70.89 23.63
N GLU A 223 32.42 -71.90 24.49
CA GLU A 223 33.58 -72.70 24.85
C GLU A 223 33.59 -74.01 24.06
N LYS A 224 34.77 -74.45 23.63
CA LYS A 224 34.97 -75.75 22.99
C LYS A 224 36.16 -76.46 23.61
N ASP A 225 36.08 -77.78 23.67
CA ASP A 225 37.22 -78.61 24.05
C ASP A 225 38.36 -78.45 23.05
N ALA A 226 39.55 -78.20 23.57
CA ALA A 226 40.77 -78.03 22.81
C ALA A 226 41.95 -78.71 23.50
N TYR A 227 43.00 -78.92 22.73
CA TYR A 227 44.15 -79.71 23.14
C TYR A 227 45.42 -78.92 22.87
N PHE A 228 46.22 -78.72 23.91
CA PHE A 228 47.56 -78.15 23.81
C PHE A 228 48.58 -79.26 24.01
N TYR A 229 49.56 -79.34 23.11
CA TYR A 229 50.60 -80.36 23.15
C TYR A 229 51.94 -79.67 23.41
N LYS A 230 52.68 -80.15 24.41
CA LYS A 230 54.03 -79.65 24.71
C LYS A 230 55.05 -80.78 24.69
N GLU A 231 56.27 -80.47 24.28
CA GLU A 231 57.35 -81.45 24.23
C GLU A 231 57.61 -82.06 25.61
N SER A 232 57.62 -83.38 25.64
CA SER A 232 57.91 -84.19 26.81
C SER A 232 59.38 -84.60 26.77
N LYS A 233 60.13 -84.34 27.85
CA LYS A 233 61.52 -84.80 27.99
C LYS A 233 61.54 -86.29 28.33
N GLY A 234 61.46 -87.15 27.32
CA GLY A 234 61.66 -88.60 27.43
C GLY A 234 63.09 -89.02 27.06
N PHE A 235 63.64 -90.02 27.75
CA PHE A 235 65.09 -90.32 27.71
C PHE A 235 65.57 -91.11 26.47
N LEU A 236 64.70 -91.58 25.56
CA LEU A 236 65.10 -92.53 24.49
C LEU A 236 64.39 -92.38 23.12
N LYS A 237 63.48 -91.42 22.92
CA LYS A 237 62.81 -91.15 21.62
C LYS A 237 62.62 -89.64 21.44
N LYS A 238 62.95 -89.11 20.25
CA LYS A 238 62.62 -87.71 19.85
C LYS A 238 61.14 -87.62 19.44
N ASP A 239 60.57 -86.42 19.48
CA ASP A 239 59.19 -86.08 19.09
C ASP A 239 58.07 -86.62 20.01
N LEU A 240 58.33 -86.73 21.32
CA LEU A 240 57.30 -87.06 22.31
C LEU A 240 56.58 -85.77 22.76
N TYR A 241 55.27 -85.69 22.57
CA TYR A 241 54.44 -84.58 23.05
C TYR A 241 53.40 -85.05 24.08
N THR A 242 53.30 -84.37 25.23
CA THR A 242 52.25 -84.59 26.23
C THR A 242 51.05 -83.70 25.92
N ARG A 243 49.85 -84.30 25.88
CA ARG A 243 48.58 -83.61 25.69
C ARG A 243 48.09 -82.98 27.01
N TYR A 244 47.61 -81.75 26.91
CA TYR A 244 46.92 -81.00 27.96
C TYR A 244 45.54 -80.60 27.43
N ASP A 245 44.50 -81.07 28.12
CA ASP A 245 43.12 -80.76 27.78
C ASP A 245 42.76 -79.39 28.39
N TYR A 246 42.15 -78.50 27.61
CA TYR A 246 41.68 -77.20 28.09
C TYR A 246 40.41 -76.76 27.36
N LYS A 247 39.70 -75.79 27.95
CA LYS A 247 38.56 -75.13 27.31
C LYS A 247 39.08 -73.91 26.54
N ALA A 248 38.94 -73.93 25.21
CA ALA A 248 39.26 -72.79 24.37
C ALA A 248 38.02 -71.93 24.12
N PRO A 249 38.17 -70.60 24.09
CA PRO A 249 37.13 -69.75 23.52
C PRO A 249 36.98 -70.07 22.03
N TYR A 250 35.76 -70.30 21.60
CA TYR A 250 35.39 -70.60 20.23
C TYR A 250 34.28 -69.65 19.79
N ILE A 251 34.54 -68.94 18.70
CA ILE A 251 33.54 -68.10 18.03
C ILE A 251 33.41 -68.58 16.60
N SER A 252 32.17 -68.77 16.15
CA SER A 252 31.85 -69.06 14.75
C SER A 252 31.30 -67.79 14.11
N SER A 253 32.11 -67.15 13.27
CA SER A 253 31.74 -65.88 12.63
C SER A 253 30.51 -66.03 11.72
N ASP A 254 30.42 -67.14 10.98
CA ASP A 254 29.31 -67.40 10.06
C ASP A 254 28.02 -67.75 10.83
N ASP A 255 28.11 -68.61 11.84
CA ASP A 255 26.92 -68.98 12.63
C ASP A 255 26.39 -67.78 13.43
N ALA A 256 27.29 -66.91 13.92
CA ALA A 256 26.91 -65.67 14.59
C ALA A 256 26.14 -64.73 13.64
N PHE A 257 26.67 -64.50 12.44
CA PHE A 257 26.01 -63.66 11.44
C PHE A 257 24.66 -64.23 11.00
N LEU A 258 24.60 -65.55 10.76
CA LEU A 258 23.36 -66.23 10.41
C LEU A 258 22.32 -66.13 11.53
N ALA A 259 22.73 -66.29 12.79
CA ALA A 259 21.84 -66.14 13.94
C ALA A 259 21.28 -64.71 14.06
N MET A 260 22.11 -63.69 13.82
CA MET A 260 21.74 -62.28 13.96
C MET A 260 20.78 -61.78 12.87
N PHE A 261 20.93 -62.25 11.62
CA PHE A 261 20.25 -61.63 10.48
C PHE A 261 19.49 -62.59 9.54
N TYR A 262 19.80 -63.90 9.56
CA TYR A 262 19.15 -64.88 8.67
C TYR A 262 18.12 -65.74 9.41
N ASN A 263 18.49 -66.26 10.58
CA ASN A 263 17.64 -67.15 11.37
C ASN A 263 16.57 -66.36 12.15
N SER A 264 16.85 -65.09 12.44
CA SER A 264 15.93 -64.14 13.08
C SER A 264 15.94 -62.82 12.31
N ASP A 265 14.76 -62.26 12.06
CA ASP A 265 14.61 -60.99 11.34
C ASP A 265 14.41 -59.78 12.26
N VAL A 266 14.47 -59.98 13.57
CA VAL A 266 14.19 -58.96 14.59
C VAL A 266 15.11 -57.76 14.45
N MET A 267 16.44 -57.98 14.39
CA MET A 267 17.43 -56.91 14.25
C MET A 267 17.25 -56.17 12.92
N SER A 268 17.01 -56.90 11.83
CA SER A 268 16.80 -56.32 10.50
C SER A 268 15.57 -55.42 10.45
N LYS A 269 14.44 -55.87 11.03
CA LYS A 269 13.21 -55.07 11.15
C LYS A 269 13.39 -53.84 12.02
N GLU A 270 14.07 -53.98 13.15
CA GLU A 270 14.38 -52.88 14.06
C GLU A 270 15.21 -51.81 13.36
N PHE A 271 16.32 -52.17 12.71
CA PHE A 271 17.19 -51.22 12.01
C PHE A 271 16.47 -50.56 10.83
N LYS A 272 15.63 -51.30 10.11
CA LYS A 272 14.79 -50.74 9.05
C LYS A 272 13.78 -49.73 9.59
N LYS A 273 13.19 -50.00 10.76
CA LYS A 273 12.29 -49.06 11.42
C LYS A 273 13.03 -47.78 11.82
N ILE A 274 14.19 -47.89 12.46
CA ILE A 274 15.05 -46.75 12.83
C ILE A 274 15.35 -45.89 11.60
N LYS A 275 15.83 -46.51 10.51
CA LYS A 275 16.10 -45.81 9.25
C LYS A 275 14.87 -45.03 8.75
N ASN A 276 13.69 -45.65 8.79
CA ASN A 276 12.46 -45.02 8.30
C ASN A 276 12.00 -43.86 9.19
N GLU A 277 12.15 -43.95 10.51
CA GLU A 277 11.85 -42.85 11.42
C GLU A 277 12.79 -41.67 11.19
N LEU A 278 14.10 -41.92 11.06
CA LEU A 278 15.05 -40.86 10.72
C LEU A 278 14.71 -40.21 9.38
N TYR A 279 14.35 -41.02 8.37
CA TYR A 279 13.93 -40.51 7.07
C TYR A 279 12.73 -39.54 7.18
N LYS A 280 11.72 -39.87 8.00
CA LYS A 280 10.59 -38.96 8.25
C LYS A 280 11.05 -37.64 8.87
N SER A 281 11.94 -37.69 9.87
CA SER A 281 12.48 -36.47 10.49
C SER A 281 13.26 -35.59 9.50
N PHE A 282 13.99 -36.18 8.56
CA PHE A 282 14.63 -35.42 7.47
C PHE A 282 13.59 -34.77 6.53
N GLU A 283 12.50 -35.47 6.19
CA GLU A 283 11.43 -34.88 5.40
C GLU A 283 10.69 -33.76 6.14
N GLU A 284 10.51 -33.87 7.45
CA GLU A 284 9.92 -32.80 8.29
C GLU A 284 10.76 -31.53 8.25
N ILE A 285 12.09 -31.63 8.38
CA ILE A 285 13.02 -30.49 8.24
C ILE A 285 12.89 -29.85 6.85
N LYS A 286 12.87 -30.67 5.80
CA LYS A 286 12.72 -30.19 4.41
C LYS A 286 11.38 -29.48 4.22
N MET A 287 10.31 -29.97 4.83
CA MET A 287 8.99 -29.33 4.76
C MET A 287 8.99 -27.96 5.43
N LYS A 288 9.58 -27.82 6.63
CA LYS A 288 9.69 -26.52 7.31
C LYS A 288 10.42 -25.48 6.46
N LEU A 289 11.53 -25.87 5.81
CA LEU A 289 12.26 -24.98 4.90
C LEU A 289 11.42 -24.56 3.68
N LYS A 290 10.65 -25.50 3.10
CA LYS A 290 9.72 -25.18 2.02
C LYS A 290 8.63 -24.21 2.48
N ASP A 291 8.09 -24.40 3.66
CA ASP A 291 7.03 -23.56 4.20
C ASP A 291 7.50 -22.11 4.38
N PHE A 292 8.75 -21.89 4.83
CA PHE A 292 9.34 -20.55 4.88
C PHE A 292 9.37 -19.89 3.50
N ILE A 293 9.84 -20.61 2.48
CA ILE A 293 9.88 -20.08 1.11
C ILE A 293 8.46 -19.79 0.59
N ASN A 294 7.50 -20.69 0.84
CA ASN A 294 6.12 -20.53 0.40
C ASN A 294 5.44 -19.30 1.04
N ILE A 295 5.77 -18.99 2.31
CA ILE A 295 5.27 -17.77 2.98
C ILE A 295 5.77 -16.52 2.25
N LEU A 296 7.08 -16.43 1.97
CA LEU A 296 7.65 -15.30 1.26
C LEU A 296 7.10 -15.18 -0.18
N GLU A 297 7.04 -16.31 -0.90
CA GLU A 297 6.53 -16.36 -2.27
C GLU A 297 5.09 -15.84 -2.34
N ARG A 298 4.23 -16.26 -1.41
CA ARG A 298 2.84 -15.81 -1.36
C ARG A 298 2.72 -14.30 -1.21
N GLU A 299 3.47 -13.70 -0.27
CA GLU A 299 3.44 -12.25 -0.05
C GLU A 299 3.93 -11.47 -1.28
N ILE A 300 5.01 -11.94 -1.92
CA ILE A 300 5.54 -11.35 -3.16
C ILE A 300 4.53 -11.47 -4.31
N LEU A 301 3.85 -12.61 -4.44
CA LEU A 301 2.85 -12.81 -5.50
C LEU A 301 1.62 -11.92 -5.29
N LEU A 302 1.18 -11.70 -4.05
CA LEU A 302 0.12 -10.75 -3.74
C LEU A 302 0.52 -9.31 -4.09
N PHE A 303 1.73 -8.90 -3.70
CA PHE A 303 2.27 -7.59 -4.07
C PHE A 303 2.31 -7.42 -5.59
N LYS A 304 2.84 -8.42 -6.32
CA LYS A 304 2.85 -8.41 -7.79
C LYS A 304 1.45 -8.31 -8.37
N ALA A 305 0.48 -9.08 -7.86
CA ALA A 305 -0.87 -9.08 -8.38
C ALA A 305 -1.56 -7.72 -8.24
N GLU A 306 -1.36 -7.06 -7.10
CA GLU A 306 -1.90 -5.74 -6.80
C GLU A 306 -1.27 -4.65 -7.68
N PHE A 307 0.07 -4.57 -7.72
CA PHE A 307 0.76 -3.45 -8.33
C PHE A 307 1.15 -3.64 -9.81
N SER A 308 0.99 -4.82 -10.38
CA SER A 308 1.23 -5.03 -11.82
C SER A 308 0.19 -4.37 -12.73
N ASN A 309 -0.95 -3.96 -12.17
CA ASN A 309 -2.07 -3.38 -12.91
C ASN A 309 -2.52 -2.03 -12.35
N ILE A 310 -1.74 -1.43 -11.45
CA ILE A 310 -2.08 -0.12 -10.87
C ILE A 310 -2.25 0.90 -11.99
N GLN A 311 -3.31 1.69 -11.91
CA GLN A 311 -3.63 2.74 -12.89
C GLN A 311 -3.60 4.08 -12.19
N LYS A 312 -3.36 5.13 -12.98
CA LYS A 312 -3.48 6.50 -12.50
C LYS A 312 -4.95 6.89 -12.34
N ASP A 313 -5.21 7.77 -11.39
CA ASP A 313 -6.55 8.28 -11.09
C ASP A 313 -6.79 9.66 -11.73
N HIS A 314 -5.72 10.43 -11.94
CA HIS A 314 -5.79 11.81 -12.44
C HIS A 314 -5.06 11.98 -13.77
N ILE A 315 -5.59 12.84 -14.65
CA ILE A 315 -5.02 13.07 -16.00
C ILE A 315 -3.60 13.63 -15.98
N PHE A 316 -3.23 14.35 -14.91
CA PHE A 316 -1.91 14.96 -14.73
C PHE A 316 -0.89 14.04 -14.06
N GLN A 317 -1.29 12.87 -13.59
CA GLN A 317 -0.36 11.83 -13.19
C GLN A 317 0.32 11.23 -14.43
N SER A 318 1.57 10.86 -14.29
CA SER A 318 2.42 10.41 -15.41
C SER A 318 2.06 9.01 -15.89
N ASP A 319 1.49 8.87 -17.10
CA ASP A 319 1.20 7.56 -17.72
C ASP A 319 2.44 6.67 -17.89
N LYS A 320 3.63 7.27 -17.93
CA LYS A 320 4.89 6.54 -18.11
C LYS A 320 5.42 5.97 -16.79
N ASN A 321 5.00 6.53 -15.65
CA ASN A 321 5.46 6.09 -14.33
C ASN A 321 4.66 4.88 -13.83
N PHE A 322 3.35 4.85 -14.12
CA PHE A 322 2.47 3.72 -13.85
C PHE A 322 2.71 2.58 -14.84
#